data_AF-A0A956FFY8-F1
#
_entry.id   AF-A0A956FFY8-F1
#
_cell.length_a   1.000
_cell.length_b   1.000
_cell.length_c   1.000
_cell.angle_alpha   90.00
_cell.angle_beta   90.00
_cell.angle_gamma   90.00
#
_symmetry.space_group_name_H-M   'P 1'
#
loop_
_entity.id
_entity.type
_entity.pdbx_description
1 polymer ?
#
loop_
_entity_poly.entity_id
_entity_poly.type
_entity_poly.pdbx_seq_one_letter_code
_entity_poly.pdbx_strand_id
1 'polypeptide(L)'
;MNSITPERDPVPEPIATLLDVYGAHAEALRFPEIDHETLHAQAERLREAAAEVDRCERALAAARQGLHEHQQALIARAERGLAYARIFAQDDPELLERLAAVELRERRAPGKKAGKKAPPRRATRTRRRKGDGDESVTELPFAGEEAAVA
;
A
#
# COMPACT_ATOMS: atom_id res chain seq x y z
N MET A 1 1.03 10.06 3.44
CA MET A 1 -0.26 10.78 3.43
C MET A 1 -0.79 10.64 2.02
N ASN A 2 -1.57 9.59 1.75
CA ASN A 2 -2.20 9.41 0.45
C ASN A 2 -3.54 10.13 0.52
N SER A 3 -3.61 11.31 -0.08
CA SER A 3 -4.83 12.09 -0.24
C SER A 3 -5.78 11.30 -1.13
N ILE A 4 -6.83 10.72 -0.56
CA ILE A 4 -7.96 10.16 -1.29
C ILE A 4 -8.70 11.37 -1.86
N THR A 5 -8.48 11.64 -3.15
CA THR A 5 -9.16 12.69 -3.90
C THR A 5 -10.60 12.23 -4.16
N PRO A 6 -11.62 13.01 -3.77
CA PRO A 6 -13.04 12.69 -4.00
C PRO A 6 -13.47 12.89 -5.47
N GLU A 7 -12.55 12.79 -6.43
CA GLU A 7 -12.76 13.27 -7.81
C GLU A 7 -12.60 12.17 -8.86
N ARG A 8 -12.32 10.93 -8.43
CA ARG A 8 -12.32 9.78 -9.33
C ARG A 8 -13.65 9.05 -9.15
N ASP A 9 -14.60 9.35 -10.03
CA ASP A 9 -15.78 8.51 -10.21
C ASP A 9 -15.31 7.05 -10.33
N PRO A 10 -15.83 6.11 -9.53
CA PRO A 10 -15.50 4.69 -9.67
C PRO A 10 -15.91 4.15 -11.05
N VAL A 11 -16.82 4.83 -11.75
CA VAL A 11 -17.14 4.53 -13.15
C VAL A 11 -15.98 4.99 -14.04
N PRO A 12 -15.36 4.08 -14.82
CA PRO A 12 -14.31 4.43 -15.78
C PRO A 12 -14.81 5.42 -16.84
N GLU A 13 -13.96 6.37 -17.25
CA GLU A 13 -14.26 7.37 -18.28
C GLU A 13 -14.90 6.81 -19.56
N PRO A 14 -14.43 5.67 -20.14
CA PRO A 14 -15.07 5.11 -21.33
C PRO A 14 -16.52 4.65 -21.10
N ILE A 15 -16.85 4.22 -19.88
CA ILE A 15 -18.21 3.80 -19.51
C ILE A 15 -19.09 5.03 -19.28
N ALA A 16 -18.56 6.08 -18.68
CA ALA A 16 -19.26 7.36 -18.57
C ALA A 16 -19.60 7.94 -19.96
N THR A 17 -18.63 7.94 -20.88
CA THR A 17 -18.88 8.35 -22.28
C THR A 17 -19.94 7.46 -22.96
N LEU A 18 -19.92 6.15 -22.71
CA LEU A 18 -20.93 5.23 -23.26
C LEU A 18 -22.33 5.53 -22.71
N LEU A 19 -22.45 5.81 -21.42
CA LEU A 19 -23.71 6.23 -20.79
C LEU A 19 -24.25 7.51 -21.43
N ASP A 20 -23.39 8.50 -21.69
CA ASP A 20 -23.79 9.74 -22.36
C ASP A 20 -24.32 9.49 -23.78
N VAL A 21 -23.66 8.60 -24.54
CA VAL A 21 -24.12 8.20 -25.89
C VAL A 21 -25.47 7.48 -25.84
N TYR A 22 -25.64 6.55 -24.90
CA TYR A 22 -26.90 5.83 -24.69
C TYR A 22 -28.02 6.77 -24.23
N GLY A 23 -27.69 7.80 -23.43
CA GLY A 23 -28.64 8.82 -23.00
C GLY A 23 -29.08 9.74 -24.15
N ALA A 24 -28.13 10.18 -24.98
CA ALA A 24 -28.40 11.03 -26.13
C ALA A 24 -29.22 10.33 -27.24
N HIS A 25 -29.08 9.00 -27.35
CA HIS A 25 -29.72 8.20 -28.41
C HIS A 25 -30.61 7.08 -27.87
N ALA A 26 -31.29 7.31 -26.73
CA ALA A 26 -32.07 6.30 -26.02
C ALA A 26 -33.20 5.65 -26.86
N GLU A 27 -33.78 6.36 -27.82
CA GLU A 27 -34.81 5.81 -28.72
C GLU A 27 -34.23 4.89 -29.80
N ALA A 28 -32.99 5.13 -30.23
CA ALA A 28 -32.31 4.32 -31.26
C ALA A 28 -31.51 3.14 -30.66
N LEU A 29 -31.06 3.26 -29.41
CA LEU A 29 -30.22 2.29 -28.71
C LEU A 29 -30.99 1.56 -27.61
N ARG A 30 -32.16 1.02 -27.95
CA ARG A 30 -32.97 0.23 -27.02
C ARG A 30 -32.91 -1.25 -27.36
N PHE A 31 -32.11 -1.99 -26.61
CA PHE A 31 -32.02 -3.44 -26.72
C PHE A 31 -32.76 -4.10 -25.54
N PRO A 32 -33.22 -5.36 -25.65
CA PRO A 32 -34.03 -6.01 -24.61
C PRO A 32 -33.37 -6.10 -23.23
N GLU A 33 -32.03 -6.21 -23.17
CA GLU A 33 -31.28 -6.33 -21.90
C GLU A 33 -30.34 -5.15 -21.63
N ILE A 34 -30.17 -4.27 -22.60
CA ILE A 34 -29.19 -3.17 -22.55
C ILE A 34 -29.86 -1.91 -23.09
N ASP A 35 -30.12 -0.98 -22.18
CA ASP A 35 -30.60 0.36 -22.45
C ASP A 35 -29.91 1.36 -21.52
N HIS A 36 -30.19 2.65 -21.72
CA HIS A 36 -29.60 3.69 -20.88
C HIS A 36 -29.97 3.51 -19.40
N GLU A 37 -31.20 3.13 -19.08
CA GLU A 37 -31.69 3.00 -17.71
C GLU A 37 -30.97 1.87 -16.95
N THR A 38 -30.84 0.71 -17.59
CA THR A 38 -30.13 -0.45 -17.04
C THR A 38 -28.65 -0.16 -16.84
N LEU A 39 -27.97 0.45 -17.81
CA LEU A 39 -26.55 0.82 -17.68
C LEU A 39 -26.35 1.89 -16.60
N HIS A 40 -27.21 2.91 -16.54
CA HIS A 40 -27.16 3.95 -15.52
C HIS A 40 -27.40 3.36 -14.12
N ALA A 41 -28.36 2.45 -13.96
CA ALA A 41 -28.61 1.77 -12.70
C ALA A 41 -27.40 0.93 -12.24
N GLN A 42 -26.67 0.30 -13.16
CA GLN A 42 -25.42 -0.41 -12.80
C GLN A 42 -24.30 0.55 -12.39
N ALA A 43 -24.18 1.70 -13.05
CA ALA A 43 -23.23 2.74 -12.68
C ALA A 43 -23.51 3.31 -11.29
N GLU A 44 -24.77 3.57 -10.95
CA GLU A 44 -25.18 3.99 -9.61
C GLU A 44 -24.84 2.92 -8.55
N ARG A 45 -25.14 1.65 -8.80
CA ARG A 45 -24.76 0.56 -7.89
C ARG A 45 -23.26 0.47 -7.67
N LEU A 46 -22.46 0.71 -8.71
CA LEU A 46 -20.99 0.76 -8.59
C LEU A 46 -20.54 1.93 -7.69
N ARG A 47 -21.17 3.11 -7.85
CA ARG A 47 -20.91 4.29 -7.00
C ARG A 47 -21.29 4.02 -5.54
N GLU A 48 -22.44 3.41 -5.30
CA GLU A 48 -22.87 2.99 -3.95
C GLU A 48 -21.89 1.99 -3.32
N ALA A 49 -21.46 0.98 -4.09
CA ALA A 49 -20.50 -0.01 -3.62
C ALA A 49 -19.14 0.62 -3.29
N ALA A 50 -18.65 1.55 -4.12
CA ALA A 50 -17.41 2.28 -3.86
C ALA A 50 -17.51 3.13 -2.59
N ALA A 51 -18.64 3.82 -2.38
CA ALA A 51 -18.88 4.59 -1.17
C ALA A 51 -18.90 3.71 0.09
N GLU A 52 -19.42 2.48 -0.01
CA GLU A 52 -19.37 1.50 1.09
C GLU A 52 -17.94 1.02 1.38
N VAL A 53 -17.16 0.72 0.34
CA VAL A 53 -15.74 0.36 0.50
C VAL A 53 -15.00 1.48 1.25
N ASP A 54 -15.17 2.73 0.83
CA ASP A 54 -14.57 3.89 1.49
C ASP A 54 -15.00 4.00 2.96
N ARG A 55 -16.27 3.71 3.28
CA ARG A 55 -16.75 3.68 4.68
C ARG A 55 -16.05 2.58 5.48
N CYS A 56 -15.98 1.37 4.94
CA CYS A 56 -15.33 0.24 5.59
C CYS A 56 -13.82 0.48 5.80
N GLU A 57 -13.13 1.06 4.81
CA GLU A 57 -11.70 1.37 4.91
C GLU A 57 -11.41 2.39 6.02
N ARG A 58 -12.25 3.44 6.13
CA ARG A 58 -12.16 4.40 7.24
C ARG A 58 -12.39 3.73 8.59
N ALA A 59 -13.40 2.86 8.69
CA ALA A 59 -13.68 2.12 9.92
C ALA A 59 -12.52 1.17 10.29
N LEU A 60 -11.93 0.49 9.31
CA LEU A 60 -10.77 -0.38 9.49
C LEU A 60 -9.54 0.41 9.96
N ALA A 61 -9.29 1.58 9.38
CA ALA A 61 -8.20 2.45 9.81
C ALA A 61 -8.38 2.89 11.28
N ALA A 62 -9.60 3.29 11.66
CA ALA A 62 -9.91 3.65 13.04
C ALA A 62 -9.75 2.47 14.01
N ALA A 63 -10.24 1.28 13.63
CA ALA A 63 -10.10 0.07 14.45
C ALA A 63 -8.62 -0.34 14.64
N ARG A 64 -7.79 -0.23 13.60
CA ARG A 64 -6.35 -0.49 13.68
C ARG A 64 -5.64 0.50 14.62
N GLN A 65 -6.02 1.76 14.56
CA GLN A 65 -5.49 2.79 15.47
C GLN A 65 -5.88 2.48 16.92
N GLY A 66 -7.15 2.19 17.18
CA GLY A 66 -7.62 1.81 18.53
C GLY A 66 -6.92 0.54 19.06
N LEU A 67 -6.73 -0.47 18.22
CA LEU A 67 -5.96 -1.67 18.58
C LEU A 67 -4.53 -1.31 18.99
N HIS A 68 -3.85 -0.47 18.21
CA HIS A 68 -2.49 -0.03 18.53
C HIS A 68 -2.44 0.72 19.86
N GLU A 69 -3.35 1.65 20.09
CA GLU A 69 -3.45 2.41 21.34
C GLU A 69 -3.67 1.50 22.56
N HIS A 70 -4.58 0.52 22.45
CA HIS A 70 -4.81 -0.46 23.50
C HIS A 70 -3.59 -1.35 23.76
N GLN A 71 -2.88 -1.77 22.71
CA GLN A 71 -1.63 -2.52 22.85
C GLN A 71 -0.57 -1.70 23.58
N GLN A 72 -0.37 -0.43 23.22
CA GLN A 72 0.59 0.44 23.90
C GLN A 72 0.21 0.67 25.37
N ALA A 73 -1.08 0.90 25.65
CA ALA A 73 -1.57 1.06 27.02
C ALA A 73 -1.36 -0.21 27.86
N LEU A 74 -1.56 -1.39 27.27
CA LEU A 74 -1.32 -2.68 27.92
C LEU A 74 0.18 -2.87 28.21
N ILE A 75 1.06 -2.63 27.24
CA ILE A 75 2.51 -2.74 27.41
C ILE A 75 3.00 -1.78 28.51
N ALA A 76 2.57 -0.52 28.50
CA ALA A 76 2.95 0.46 29.52
C ALA A 76 2.47 0.08 30.94
N ARG A 77 1.34 -0.62 31.06
CA ARG A 77 0.87 -1.17 32.35
C ARG A 77 1.67 -2.40 32.76
N ALA A 78 1.94 -3.30 31.82
CA ALA A 78 2.73 -4.50 32.06
C ALA A 78 4.17 -4.16 32.48
N GLU A 79 4.79 -3.15 31.89
CA GLU A 79 6.14 -2.68 32.28
C GLU A 79 6.19 -2.20 33.73
N ARG A 80 5.19 -1.41 34.14
CA ARG A 80 5.07 -0.96 35.54
C ARG A 80 4.79 -2.12 36.48
N GLY A 81 3.91 -3.04 36.08
CA GLY A 81 3.64 -4.27 36.84
C GLY A 81 4.88 -5.13 37.01
N LEU A 82 5.69 -5.29 35.95
CA LEU A 82 6.95 -6.03 35.99
C LEU A 82 7.97 -5.36 36.91
N ALA A 83 8.07 -4.02 36.89
CA ALA A 83 8.92 -3.28 37.81
C ALA A 83 8.51 -3.49 39.27
N TYR A 84 7.22 -3.43 39.58
CA TYR A 84 6.71 -3.69 40.93
C TYR A 84 6.93 -5.14 41.36
N ALA A 85 6.69 -6.10 40.45
CA ALA A 85 6.94 -7.52 40.72
C ALA A 85 8.43 -7.79 41.03
N ARG A 86 9.35 -7.10 40.34
CA ARG A 86 10.80 -7.21 40.62
C ARG A 86 11.19 -6.64 41.99
N ILE A 87 10.57 -5.56 42.44
CA ILE A 87 10.79 -5.02 43.79
C ILE A 87 10.25 -5.98 44.85
N PHE A 88 9.06 -6.54 44.61
CA PHE A 88 8.46 -7.52 45.52
C PHE A 88 9.27 -8.82 45.61
N ALA A 89 9.80 -9.30 44.48
CA ALA A 89 10.57 -10.53 44.39
C ALA A 89 12.03 -10.37 44.86
N GLN A 90 12.43 -9.25 45.45
CA GLN A 90 13.83 -8.99 45.81
C GLN A 90 14.42 -10.05 46.76
N ASP A 91 13.58 -10.65 47.61
CA ASP A 91 13.94 -11.71 48.55
C ASP A 91 13.67 -13.13 48.00
N ASP A 92 13.15 -13.25 46.78
CA ASP A 92 12.85 -14.53 46.12
C ASP A 92 13.61 -14.66 44.77
N PRO A 93 14.76 -15.34 44.77
CA PRO A 93 15.60 -15.45 43.58
C PRO A 93 14.94 -16.27 42.45
N GLU A 94 14.09 -17.24 42.78
CA GLU A 94 13.41 -18.06 41.77
C GLU A 94 12.35 -17.24 41.04
N LEU A 95 11.65 -16.37 41.77
CA LEU A 95 10.67 -15.45 41.19
C LEU A 95 11.34 -14.36 40.33
N LEU A 96 12.52 -13.88 40.72
CA LEU A 96 13.30 -12.92 39.91
C LEU A 96 13.74 -13.48 38.57
N GLU A 97 14.21 -14.73 38.51
CA GLU A 97 14.59 -15.38 37.25
C GLU A 97 13.39 -15.49 36.30
N ARG A 98 12.22 -15.88 36.82
CA ARG A 98 10.98 -15.97 36.03
C ARG A 98 10.56 -14.61 35.48
N LEU A 99 10.70 -13.53 36.25
CA LEU A 99 10.40 -12.16 35.82
C LEU A 99 11.48 -11.56 34.90
N ALA A 100 12.71 -12.07 34.93
CA ALA A 100 13.77 -11.68 34.02
C ALA A 100 13.57 -12.26 32.61
N ALA A 101 12.98 -13.46 32.50
CA ALA A 101 12.64 -14.08 31.23
C ALA A 101 11.50 -13.39 30.47
N VAL A 102 10.71 -12.54 31.13
CA VAL A 102 9.59 -11.82 30.51
C VAL A 102 10.11 -10.58 29.76
N GLU A 103 10.26 -10.68 28.45
CA GLU A 103 10.54 -9.55 27.56
C GLU A 103 9.24 -8.95 27.00
N LEU A 104 8.82 -7.79 27.53
CA LEU A 104 7.59 -7.09 27.10
C LEU A 104 7.75 -6.24 25.83
N ARG A 105 8.99 -6.03 25.39
CA ARG A 105 9.30 -5.32 24.15
C ARG A 105 10.10 -6.23 23.25
N GLU A 106 9.73 -6.31 21.97
CA GLU A 106 10.69 -6.72 20.96
C GLU A 106 11.90 -5.79 21.08
N ARG A 107 13.05 -6.37 21.43
CA ARG A 107 14.31 -5.66 21.52
C ARG A 107 14.64 -5.13 20.13
N ARG A 108 14.28 -3.87 19.87
CA ARG A 108 14.64 -3.18 18.62
C ARG A 108 16.16 -3.21 18.53
N ALA A 109 16.68 -4.14 17.73
CA ALA A 109 18.12 -4.29 17.55
C ALA A 109 18.69 -2.92 17.14
N PRO A 110 19.77 -2.45 17.78
CA PRO A 110 20.36 -1.18 17.42
C PRO A 110 20.80 -1.28 15.96
N GLY A 111 20.06 -0.59 15.08
CA GLY A 111 20.43 -0.45 13.68
C GLY A 111 21.87 0.02 13.64
N LYS A 112 22.75 -0.84 13.10
CA LYS A 112 24.16 -0.50 12.87
C LYS A 112 24.16 0.85 12.16
N LYS A 113 24.65 1.89 12.85
CA LYS A 113 24.91 3.19 12.23
C LYS A 113 25.92 2.91 11.12
N ALA A 114 25.42 2.80 9.88
CA ALA A 114 26.25 2.76 8.70
C ALA A 114 27.11 4.02 8.74
N GLY A 115 28.39 3.83 9.04
CA GLY A 115 29.34 4.91 9.15
C GLY A 115 29.32 5.72 7.86
N LYS A 116 29.10 7.03 8.00
CA LYS A 116 29.40 8.02 6.97
C LYS A 116 30.88 7.84 6.57
N LYS A 117 31.15 7.15 5.46
CA LYS A 117 32.38 7.36 4.72
C LYS A 117 32.09 8.44 3.68
N ALA A 118 32.72 9.59 3.89
CA ALA A 118 32.68 10.74 2.99
C ALA A 118 33.10 10.32 1.56
N PRO A 119 32.51 10.91 0.51
CA PRO A 119 32.95 10.64 -0.85
C PRO A 119 34.33 11.26 -1.09
N PRO A 120 35.33 10.50 -1.60
CA PRO A 120 36.60 11.09 -1.97
C PRO A 120 36.42 12.03 -3.18
N ARG A 121 37.02 13.20 -3.06
CA ARG A 121 36.96 14.31 -4.03
C ARG A 121 37.67 13.92 -5.34
N ARG A 122 36.91 13.97 -6.44
CA ARG A 122 37.25 14.51 -7.78
C ARG A 122 38.74 14.49 -8.18
N ALA A 123 39.13 13.52 -9.01
CA ALA A 123 40.30 13.61 -9.88
C ALA A 123 39.85 13.90 -11.31
N THR A 124 39.95 15.17 -11.70
CA THR A 124 39.81 15.63 -13.07
C THR A 124 41.00 15.11 -13.88
N ARG A 125 40.76 14.31 -14.93
CA ARG A 125 41.77 14.10 -15.98
C ARG A 125 41.13 14.17 -17.36
N THR A 126 41.55 15.20 -18.06
CA THR A 126 41.13 15.62 -19.40
C THR A 126 41.85 14.83 -20.49
N ARG A 127 41.24 14.83 -21.69
CA ARG A 127 41.75 14.45 -23.03
C ARG A 127 41.82 12.94 -23.28
N ARG A 128 41.18 12.39 -24.33
CA ARG A 128 41.28 12.77 -25.75
C ARG A 128 40.06 12.31 -26.57
N ARG A 129 39.58 13.19 -27.47
CA ARG A 129 38.73 12.86 -28.64
C ARG A 129 39.47 11.93 -29.61
N LYS A 130 38.78 10.89 -30.10
CA LYS A 130 38.86 10.34 -31.48
C LYS A 130 37.72 9.32 -31.61
N GLY A 131 36.60 9.68 -32.23
CA GLY A 131 36.23 9.26 -33.60
C GLY A 131 35.20 8.12 -33.46
N ASP A 132 33.93 8.32 -33.76
CA ASP A 132 33.26 8.32 -35.08
C ASP A 132 32.50 6.99 -35.25
N GLY A 133 31.21 7.09 -35.59
CA GLY A 133 30.35 6.03 -36.16
C GLY A 133 30.10 4.76 -35.34
N ASP A 134 28.86 4.46 -34.99
CA ASP A 134 27.95 3.76 -35.91
C ASP A 134 26.72 3.21 -35.15
N GLU A 135 25.56 3.34 -35.78
CA GLU A 135 24.28 2.81 -35.37
C GLU A 135 24.27 1.29 -35.60
N SER A 136 23.90 0.48 -34.59
CA SER A 136 23.15 -0.75 -34.87
C SER A 136 22.56 -1.38 -33.61
N VAL A 137 21.23 -1.32 -33.54
CA VAL A 137 20.32 -2.42 -33.20
C VAL A 137 20.53 -3.10 -31.83
N THR A 138 19.82 -2.61 -30.81
CA THR A 138 19.40 -3.45 -29.68
C THR A 138 18.19 -4.27 -30.12
N GLU A 139 18.43 -5.51 -30.53
CA GLU A 139 17.37 -6.50 -30.73
C GLU A 139 16.63 -6.75 -29.41
N LEU A 140 15.32 -6.51 -29.40
CA LEU A 140 14.39 -7.03 -28.41
C LEU A 140 13.89 -8.38 -28.92
N PRO A 141 14.09 -9.51 -28.21
CA PRO A 141 13.42 -10.74 -28.55
C PRO A 141 11.98 -10.70 -28.00
N PHE A 142 11.05 -10.16 -28.78
CA PHE A 142 9.63 -10.52 -28.64
C PHE A 142 9.41 -11.81 -29.46
N ALA A 143 9.57 -12.95 -28.80
CA ALA A 143 9.08 -14.21 -29.32
C ALA A 143 7.55 -14.20 -29.24
N GLY A 144 6.91 -14.01 -30.39
CA GLY A 144 5.53 -14.40 -30.58
C GLY A 144 5.47 -15.92 -30.67
N GLU A 145 4.70 -16.54 -29.78
CA GLU A 145 4.27 -17.93 -29.95
C GLU A 145 2.90 -17.89 -30.60
N GLU A 146 2.90 -18.12 -31.91
CA GLU A 146 1.72 -18.39 -32.72
C GLU A 146 1.05 -19.70 -32.29
N ALA A 147 -0.28 -19.62 -32.24
CA ALA A 147 -1.25 -20.60 -32.74
C ALA A 147 -0.73 -21.99 -33.16
N ALA A 148 -1.29 -23.01 -32.52
CA ALA A 148 -1.53 -24.30 -33.15
C ALA A 148 -2.97 -24.74 -32.89
N VAL A 149 -3.78 -24.62 -33.94
CA VAL A 149 -5.05 -25.31 -34.14
C VAL A 149 -4.77 -26.80 -34.30
N ALA A 150 -5.48 -27.64 -33.56
CA ALA A 150 -5.74 -29.04 -33.88
C ALA A 150 -7.13 -29.41 -33.38
#